data_AF-A0AA88RX87-F1
#
_entry.id   AF-A0AA88RX87-F1
#
_cell.length_a   1.000
_cell.length_b   1.000
_cell.length_c   1.000
_cell.angle_alpha   90.00
_cell.angle_beta   90.00
_cell.angle_gamma   90.00
#
_symmetry.space_group_name_H-M   'P 1'
#
loop_
_entity.id
_entity.type
_entity.pdbx_description
1 polymer ?
#
loop_
_entity_poly.entity_id
_entity_poly.type
_entity_poly.pdbx_seq_one_letter_code
_entity_poly.pdbx_strand_id
1 'polypeptide(L)' 'MAASSSSTPSRWMYDVFLSFRGEDTCKNFVDHLYDALVARNIRTFKDDESLERGNSISPELFKAIEGSRFATVIFSQNY' A
#
# COMPACT_ATOMS: atom_id res chain seq x y z
N MET A 1 22.97 26.48 -20.87
CA MET A 1 23.31 25.52 -19.80
C MET A 1 22.03 24.83 -19.39
N ALA A 2 21.86 23.54 -19.67
CA ALA A 2 20.70 22.79 -19.23
C ALA A 2 20.87 22.47 -17.74
N ALA A 3 19.88 22.83 -16.92
CA ALA A 3 19.87 22.48 -15.51
C ALA A 3 19.63 20.98 -15.38
N SER A 4 20.61 20.25 -14.84
CA SER A 4 20.43 18.87 -14.43
C SER A 4 19.43 18.83 -13.28
N SER A 5 18.24 18.28 -13.52
CA SER A 5 17.27 18.01 -12.47
C SER A 5 17.80 16.89 -11.56
N SER A 6 18.34 17.25 -10.40
CA SER A 6 18.64 16.27 -9.35
C SER A 6 17.31 15.81 -8.75
N SER A 7 16.80 14.66 -9.19
CA SER A 7 15.74 13.96 -8.47
C SER A 7 16.33 13.53 -7.12
N THR A 8 15.88 14.14 -6.03
CA THR A 8 16.17 13.61 -4.69
C THR A 8 15.70 12.16 -4.66
N PRO A 9 16.53 11.20 -4.19
CA PRO A 9 16.05 9.83 -4.04
C PRO A 9 14.81 9.87 -3.14
N SER A 10 13.72 9.29 -3.64
CA SER A 10 12.47 9.20 -2.90
C SER A 10 12.76 8.56 -1.54
N ARG A 11 12.57 9.32 -0.46
CA ARG A 11 12.73 8.84 0.92
C ARG A 11 11.82 7.63 1.22
N TRP A 12 10.73 7.52 0.48
CA TRP A 12 9.71 6.49 0.66
C TRP A 12 9.78 5.44 -0.46
N MET A 13 9.62 4.18 -0.10
CA MET A 13 9.50 3.06 -1.03
C MET A 13 8.14 3.11 -1.73
N TYR A 14 7.08 3.47 -0.98
CA TYR A 14 5.73 3.63 -1.48
C TYR A 14 5.16 5.00 -1.08
N ASP A 15 4.26 5.50 -1.91
CA ASP A 15 3.52 6.71 -1.60
C ASP A 15 2.34 6.38 -0.66
N VAL A 16 1.71 5.21 -0.81
CA VAL A 16 0.58 4.78 0.02
C VAL A 16 0.71 3.31 0.42
N PHE A 17 0.45 3.00 1.67
CA PHE A 17 0.19 1.67 2.20
C PHE A 17 -1.33 1.49 2.38
N LEU A 18 -1.93 0.51 1.71
CA LEU A 18 -3.33 0.14 1.90
C LEU A 18 -3.42 -1.06 2.85
N SER A 19 -4.10 -0.87 3.97
CA SER A 19 -4.42 -1.92 4.94
C SER A 19 -5.91 -2.21 4.91
N PHE A 20 -6.25 -3.48 4.71
CA PHE A 20 -7.62 -3.93 4.55
C PHE A 20 -7.73 -5.42 4.86
N ARG A 21 -8.93 -5.85 5.27
CA ARG A 21 -9.25 -7.25 5.47
C ARG A 21 -9.50 -7.91 4.11
N GLY A 22 -8.60 -8.79 3.67
CA GLY A 22 -8.69 -9.44 2.35
C GLY A 22 -10.01 -10.19 2.13
N GLU A 23 -10.44 -10.95 3.14
CA GLU A 23 -11.67 -11.76 3.10
C GLU A 23 -12.93 -10.94 2.79
N ASP A 24 -13.00 -9.69 3.25
CA ASP A 24 -14.17 -8.81 3.09
C ASP A 24 -14.12 -7.93 1.84
N THR A 25 -12.91 -7.59 1.36
CA THR A 25 -12.73 -6.44 0.44
C THR A 25 -11.84 -6.69 -0.78
N CYS A 26 -11.19 -7.86 -0.91
CA CYS A 26 -10.22 -8.17 -1.98
C CYS A 26 -10.76 -8.17 -3.42
N LYS A 27 -12.07 -8.12 -3.67
CA LYS A 27 -12.63 -8.21 -5.03
C LYS A 27 -13.49 -7.01 -5.45
N ASN A 28 -13.59 -6.00 -4.58
CA ASN A 28 -14.57 -4.94 -4.73
C ASN A 28 -13.87 -3.57 -4.65
N PHE A 29 -13.98 -2.90 -3.50
CA PHE A 29 -13.56 -1.52 -3.32
C PHE A 29 -12.04 -1.34 -3.37
N VAL A 30 -11.28 -2.24 -2.73
CA VAL A 30 -9.82 -2.10 -2.59
C VAL A 30 -9.12 -2.25 -3.94
N ASP A 31 -9.58 -3.17 -4.78
CA ASP A 31 -9.05 -3.36 -6.14
C ASP A 31 -9.22 -2.10 -6.98
N HIS A 32 -10.46 -1.56 -7.03
CA HIS A 32 -10.72 -0.33 -7.75
C HIS A 32 -9.92 0.86 -7.23
N LEU A 33 -9.75 0.96 -5.90
CA LEU A 33 -8.93 2.00 -5.29
C LEU A 33 -7.45 1.84 -5.69
N TYR A 34 -6.92 0.63 -5.61
CA TYR A 34 -5.54 0.32 -5.99
C TYR A 34 -5.29 0.67 -7.46
N ASP A 35 -6.15 0.20 -8.36
CA ASP A 35 -6.06 0.47 -9.80
C ASP A 35 -6.11 1.98 -10.10
N ALA A 36 -7.01 2.71 -9.43
CA ALA A 36 -7.13 4.15 -9.59
C ALA A 36 -5.89 4.92 -9.08
N LEU A 37 -5.25 4.45 -8.01
CA LEU A 37 -4.00 5.03 -7.50
C LEU A 37 -2.83 4.75 -8.46
N VAL A 38 -2.70 3.53 -8.93
CA VAL A 38 -1.65 3.13 -9.91
C VAL A 38 -1.83 3.89 -11.22
N ALA A 39 -3.06 4.04 -11.72
CA ALA A 39 -3.35 4.81 -12.92
C ALA A 39 -2.94 6.30 -12.81
N ARG A 40 -2.80 6.81 -11.58
CA ARG A 40 -2.32 8.17 -11.27
C ARG A 40 -0.83 8.22 -10.95
N ASN A 41 -0.07 7.15 -11.22
CA ASN A 41 1.35 6.99 -10.88
C ASN A 41 1.64 7.12 -9.38
N ILE A 42 0.70 6.74 -8.51
CA ILE A 42 0.90 6.70 -7.06
C ILE A 42 1.38 5.29 -6.70
N ARG A 43 2.63 5.16 -6.22
CA ARG A 43 3.20 3.86 -5.84
C ARG A 43 2.50 3.36 -4.59
N THR A 44 1.74 2.29 -4.72
CA THR A 44 0.87 1.81 -3.65
C THR A 44 1.28 0.40 -3.26
N PHE A 45 1.50 0.16 -1.98
CA PHE A 45 1.59 -1.19 -1.41
C PHE A 45 0.20 -1.64 -1.02
N LYS A 46 -0.22 -2.80 -1.53
CA LYS A 46 -1.52 -3.42 -1.23
C LYS A 46 -1.25 -4.57 -0.26
N ASP A 47 -1.64 -4.40 1.00
CA ASP A 47 -1.53 -5.46 2.01
C ASP A 47 -2.63 -6.49 1.79
N ASP A 48 -2.37 -7.47 0.92
CA ASP A 48 -3.28 -8.60 0.72
C ASP A 48 -3.19 -9.52 1.95
N GLU A 49 -3.97 -9.19 2.99
CA GLU A 49 -4.16 -10.01 4.19
C GLU A 49 -4.94 -11.31 3.87
N SER A 50 -4.58 -12.02 2.80
CA SER A 50 -4.99 -13.40 2.59
C SER A 50 -4.32 -14.37 3.58
N LEU A 51 -3.45 -13.86 4.46
CA LEU A 51 -2.80 -14.63 5.51
C LEU A 51 -3.84 -15.05 6.55
N GLU A 52 -4.03 -16.35 6.69
CA GLU A 52 -4.89 -16.94 7.70
C GLU A 52 -4.61 -16.35 9.09
N ARG A 53 -5.68 -15.99 9.80
CA ARG A 53 -5.67 -15.42 11.14
C ARG A 53 -4.82 -16.30 12.07
N GLY A 54 -3.66 -15.81 12.49
CA GLY A 54 -2.73 -16.54 13.38
C GLY A 54 -1.32 -16.74 12.84
N ASN A 55 -1.05 -16.43 11.57
CA ASN A 55 0.31 -16.36 11.05
C ASN A 55 1.02 -15.09 11.52
N SER A 56 2.32 -15.19 11.82
CA SER A 56 3.15 -14.05 12.22
C SER A 56 3.16 -13.00 11.11
N ILE A 57 3.00 -11.73 11.48
CA ILE A 57 3.12 -10.59 10.57
C ILE A 57 4.46 -10.68 9.83
N SER A 58 4.41 -10.61 8.50
CA SER A 58 5.62 -10.74 7.69
C SER A 58 6.57 -9.55 7.95
N PRO A 59 7.89 -9.77 8.01
CA PRO A 59 8.85 -8.67 8.07
C PRO A 59 8.74 -7.70 6.89
N GLU A 60 8.21 -8.16 5.77
CA GLU A 60 7.93 -7.34 4.59
C GLU A 60 6.80 -6.34 4.85
N LEU A 61 5.80 -6.72 5.65
CA LEU A 61 4.71 -5.82 6.02
C LEU A 61 5.21 -4.64 6.85
N PHE A 62 6.04 -4.90 7.87
CA PHE A 62 6.64 -3.83 8.67
C PHE A 62 7.49 -2.89 7.82
N LYS A 63 8.29 -3.43 6.90
CA LYS A 63 9.07 -2.63 5.95
C LYS A 63 8.19 -1.79 5.03
N ALA A 64 7.06 -2.33 4.58
CA ALA A 64 6.11 -1.59 3.75
C ALA A 64 5.46 -0.44 4.53
N ILE A 65 5.09 -0.66 5.80
CA ILE A 65 4.53 0.37 6.68
C ILE A 65 5.56 1.48 6.91
N GLU A 66 6.77 1.14 7.35
CA GLU A 66 7.85 2.12 7.61
C GLU A 66 8.32 2.84 6.34
N GLY A 67 8.30 2.13 5.21
CA GLY A 67 8.71 2.63 3.90
C GLY A 67 7.64 3.45 3.17
N SER A 68 6.43 3.58 3.73
CA SER A 68 5.33 4.29 3.09
C SER A 68 5.18 5.72 3.60
N ARG A 69 4.81 6.63 2.68
CA ARG A 69 4.56 8.04 3.04
C ARG A 69 3.22 8.23 3.75
N PHE A 70 2.20 7.49 3.34
CA PHE A 70 0.87 7.52 3.93
C PHE A 70 0.36 6.10 4.18
N ALA A 71 -0.45 5.93 5.22
CA ALA A 71 -1.21 4.72 5.47
C ALA A 71 -2.71 5.01 5.31
N THR A 72 -3.41 4.15 4.58
CA THR A 72 -4.87 4.19 4.42
C THR A 72 -5.42 2.88 4.95
N VAL A 73 -6.24 2.96 6.00
CA VAL A 73 -6.86 1.81 6.65
C VAL A 73 -8.33 1.73 6.24
N ILE A 74 -8.74 0.61 5.66
CA ILE A 74 -10.08 0.41 5.10
C ILE A 74 -10.84 -0.55 6.01
N PHE A 75 -11.73 -0.01 6.82
CA PHE A 75 -12.57 -0.80 7.71
C PHE A 75 -13.71 -1.48 6.95
N SER A 76 -13.95 -2.73 7.29
CA SER A 76 -15.06 -3.56 6.85
C SER A 76 -15.69 -4.23 8.06
N GLN A 77 -16.80 -4.96 7.87
CA GLN A 77 -17.56 -5.52 8.98
C GLN A 77 -16.73 -6.47 9.85
N ASN A 78 -15.75 -7.17 9.27
CA ASN A 78 -14.93 -8.15 9.99
C ASN A 78 -13.45 -7.74 10.06
N TYR A 79 -13.10 -6.46 9.90
CA TYR A 79 -11.71 -5.97 10.01
C TYR A 79 -11.04 -6.44 11.31
#